data_AF-A0A1F8L3G1-F1
#
_entry.id   AF-A0A1F8L3G1-F1
#
_cell.length_a   1.000
_cell.length_b   1.000
_cell.length_c   1.000
_cell.angle_alpha   90.00
_cell.angle_beta   90.00
_cell.angle_gamma   90.00
#
_symmetry.space_group_name_H-M   'P 1'
#
loop_
_entity.id
_entity.type
_entity.pdbx_description
1 polymer ?
#
loop_
_entity_poly.entity_id
_entity_poly.type
_entity_poly.pdbx_seq_one_letter_code
_entity_poly.pdbx_strand_id
1 'polypeptide(L)'
;MKNLIKPVVLFILIVSLTLTACTASPVAAPTEVPTRAPTTPSLPTSAPEPTPVNQTAPEESGLEREDAQGNVVVIVTPLNLDLPSDTLDFDIALDTHSVDLKMDLTALAELTTDTGLSVKAVKWDAPMGGHHVAGTLSFPAIIDGAPLLEGVTTLTLTLLNVDVPERTFTWQIIAE
;
A
#
# COMPACT_ATOMS: atom_id res chain seq x y z
N MET A 1 -40.26 16.55 25.64
CA MET A 1 -40.14 18.00 25.96
C MET A 1 -38.74 18.26 26.49
N LYS A 2 -38.11 19.33 25.99
CA LYS A 2 -36.88 19.99 26.47
C LYS A 2 -35.55 19.44 25.91
N ASN A 3 -35.32 19.88 24.68
CA ASN A 3 -34.01 20.04 24.03
C ASN A 3 -33.05 20.81 24.94
N LEU A 4 -31.77 20.43 24.95
CA LEU A 4 -30.71 21.30 25.48
C LEU A 4 -29.61 21.43 24.41
N ILE A 5 -29.73 22.51 23.65
CA ILE A 5 -28.72 23.02 22.72
C ILE A 5 -27.94 24.11 23.47
N LYS A 6 -26.60 24.13 23.31
CA LYS A 6 -25.68 25.30 23.15
C LYS A 6 -24.34 25.07 23.88
N PRO A 7 -23.23 25.77 23.53
CA PRO A 7 -23.01 26.65 22.38
C PRO A 7 -21.77 26.28 21.55
N VAL A 8 -21.87 26.64 20.27
CA VAL A 8 -20.77 26.83 19.32
C VAL A 8 -19.82 27.88 19.86
N VAL A 9 -18.54 27.53 20.03
CA VAL A 9 -17.45 28.51 20.19
C VAL A 9 -16.64 28.50 18.91
N LEU A 10 -17.09 29.34 17.99
CA LEU A 10 -16.43 29.69 16.75
C LEU A 10 -15.28 30.65 17.09
N PHE A 11 -14.06 30.12 17.21
CA PHE A 11 -12.85 30.95 17.29
C PHE A 11 -12.44 31.33 15.86
N ILE A 12 -12.94 32.48 15.40
CA ILE A 12 -12.37 33.20 14.26
C ILE A 12 -11.08 33.85 14.76
N LEU A 13 -9.94 33.39 14.27
CA LEU A 13 -8.67 34.12 14.38
C LEU A 13 -8.12 34.33 12.97
N ILE A 14 -8.28 35.58 12.56
CA ILE A 14 -7.81 36.25 11.36
C ILE A 14 -6.29 36.48 11.52
N VAL A 15 -5.59 36.77 10.42
CA VAL A 15 -4.22 37.37 10.35
C VAL A 15 -3.11 36.31 10.23
N SER A 16 -2.26 36.24 9.19
CA SER A 16 -1.92 37.18 8.11
C SER A 16 -1.22 36.45 6.96
N LEU A 17 -1.48 36.96 5.76
CA LEU A 17 -0.79 36.68 4.51
C LEU A 17 0.65 37.24 4.55
N THR A 18 1.66 36.40 4.34
CA THR A 18 2.99 36.85 3.89
C THR A 18 3.39 36.09 2.65
N LEU A 19 3.19 36.71 1.48
CA LEU A 19 3.84 36.27 0.24
C LEU A 19 5.35 36.52 0.39
N THR A 20 6.14 35.47 0.48
CA THR A 20 7.58 35.55 0.21
C THR A 20 7.81 34.98 -1.18
N ALA A 21 7.72 35.86 -2.18
CA ALA A 21 8.16 35.57 -3.53
C ALA A 21 9.68 35.70 -3.57
N CYS A 22 10.41 34.58 -3.61
CA CYS A 22 11.82 34.58 -3.97
C CYS A 22 11.94 34.58 -5.50
N THR A 23 12.22 35.76 -6.05
CA THR A 23 12.68 35.96 -7.42
C THR A 23 14.03 35.27 -7.63
N ALA A 24 14.08 34.25 -8.50
CA ALA A 24 15.32 33.76 -9.08
C ALA A 24 15.53 34.46 -10.44
N SER A 25 16.59 35.28 -10.52
CA SER A 25 17.02 35.96 -11.74
C SER A 25 17.52 34.99 -12.82
N PRO A 26 17.41 35.35 -14.12
CA PRO A 26 17.97 34.56 -15.20
C PRO A 26 19.49 34.79 -15.26
N VAL A 27 20.27 33.72 -15.13
CA VAL A 27 21.70 33.75 -15.43
C VAL A 27 21.90 33.35 -16.89
N ALA A 28 22.50 34.26 -17.63
CA ALA A 28 22.85 34.15 -19.03
C ALA A 28 23.73 32.92 -19.31
N ALA A 29 23.46 32.28 -20.44
CA ALA A 29 24.36 31.33 -21.09
C ALA A 29 25.69 31.99 -21.49
N PRO A 30 26.78 31.21 -21.51
CA PRO A 30 27.79 31.38 -22.53
C PRO A 30 28.01 30.10 -23.33
N THR A 31 27.83 30.26 -24.65
CA THR A 31 28.75 29.87 -25.71
C THR A 31 29.28 28.43 -25.74
N GLU A 32 28.78 27.74 -26.78
CA GLU A 32 29.31 26.58 -27.47
C GLU A 32 30.85 26.44 -27.44
N VAL A 33 31.32 25.23 -27.09
CA VAL A 33 32.63 24.73 -27.52
C VAL A 33 32.39 23.36 -28.17
N PRO A 34 32.68 23.17 -29.47
CA PRO A 34 32.60 21.87 -30.09
C PRO A 34 33.91 21.13 -29.82
N THR A 35 33.92 20.26 -28.81
CA THR A 35 35.04 19.34 -28.59
C THR A 35 34.77 18.02 -29.31
N ARG A 36 35.56 17.80 -30.37
CA ARG A 36 35.64 16.55 -31.14
C ARG A 36 35.79 15.33 -30.23
N ALA A 37 34.91 14.36 -30.43
CA ALA A 37 35.07 13.00 -29.91
C ALA A 37 36.28 12.31 -30.57
N PRO A 38 37.16 11.63 -29.82
CA PRO A 38 38.04 10.62 -30.37
C PRO A 38 37.28 9.30 -30.53
N THR A 39 37.15 8.85 -31.77
CA THR A 39 36.71 7.50 -32.12
C THR A 39 37.69 6.48 -31.53
N THR A 40 37.20 5.62 -30.64
CA THR A 40 37.91 4.42 -30.18
C THR A 40 36.99 3.21 -30.41
N PRO A 41 37.51 2.04 -30.81
CA PRO A 41 36.70 0.96 -31.38
C PRO A 41 35.84 0.23 -30.35
N SER A 42 34.58 -0.06 -30.70
CA SER A 42 33.71 -0.96 -29.95
C SER A 42 34.22 -2.40 -30.04
N LEU A 43 34.64 -2.98 -28.92
CA LEU A 43 34.73 -4.42 -28.74
C LEU A 43 33.32 -5.00 -28.51
N PRO A 44 32.97 -6.15 -29.09
CA PRO A 44 31.76 -6.86 -28.69
C PRO A 44 32.03 -7.53 -27.33
N THR A 45 31.50 -6.97 -26.25
CA THR A 45 31.32 -7.72 -25.01
C THR A 45 29.96 -8.40 -25.10
N SER A 46 29.96 -9.71 -25.35
CA SER A 46 28.81 -10.56 -25.04
C SER A 46 28.58 -10.52 -23.54
N ALA A 47 27.67 -9.67 -23.09
CA ALA A 47 27.01 -9.87 -21.82
C ALA A 47 26.15 -11.14 -21.95
N PRO A 48 26.16 -12.08 -20.98
CA PRO A 48 25.15 -13.11 -20.94
C PRO A 48 23.79 -12.40 -20.79
N GLU A 49 22.93 -12.66 -21.77
CA GLU A 49 21.51 -12.36 -21.72
C GLU A 49 20.96 -12.76 -20.34
N PRO A 50 20.28 -11.88 -19.59
CA PRO A 50 19.60 -12.32 -18.38
C PRO A 50 18.58 -13.35 -18.84
N THR A 51 18.83 -14.59 -18.43
CA THR A 51 17.87 -15.69 -18.56
C THR A 51 16.55 -15.17 -17.99
N PRO A 52 15.43 -15.24 -18.71
CA PRO A 52 14.15 -14.92 -18.09
C PRO A 52 13.99 -15.95 -16.98
N VAL A 53 14.20 -15.52 -15.74
CA VAL A 53 13.66 -16.23 -14.59
C VAL A 53 12.19 -16.38 -14.91
N ASN A 54 11.80 -17.63 -15.09
CA ASN A 54 10.43 -18.04 -15.24
C ASN A 54 9.75 -17.64 -13.93
N GLN A 55 9.32 -16.37 -13.87
CA GLN A 55 8.40 -15.88 -12.87
C GLN A 55 7.19 -16.76 -13.10
N THR A 56 7.03 -17.77 -12.24
CA THR A 56 5.73 -18.36 -12.01
C THR A 56 4.86 -17.18 -11.63
N ALA A 57 4.15 -16.63 -12.62
CA ALA A 57 3.06 -15.71 -12.39
C ALA A 57 2.19 -16.42 -11.34
N PRO A 58 1.91 -15.78 -10.19
CA PRO A 58 0.88 -16.28 -9.31
C PRO A 58 -0.35 -16.51 -10.20
N GLU A 59 -1.00 -17.66 -10.07
CA GLU A 59 -2.28 -17.85 -10.72
C GLU A 59 -3.16 -16.67 -10.27
N GLU A 60 -3.51 -15.77 -11.20
CA GLU A 60 -4.38 -14.63 -10.91
C GLU A 60 -5.69 -15.20 -10.39
N SER A 61 -5.80 -15.29 -9.06
CA SER A 61 -7.09 -15.41 -8.43
C SER A 61 -7.84 -14.12 -8.80
N GLY A 62 -9.09 -14.21 -9.26
CA GLY A 62 -9.90 -13.01 -9.56
C GLY A 62 -10.14 -12.09 -8.33
N LEU A 63 -9.59 -12.47 -7.18
CA LEU A 63 -9.64 -11.76 -5.92
C LEU A 63 -8.42 -10.86 -5.70
N GLU A 64 -7.36 -10.93 -6.49
CA GLU A 64 -6.20 -10.04 -6.33
C GLU A 64 -6.59 -8.56 -6.51
N ARG A 65 -5.99 -7.69 -5.70
CA ARG A 65 -6.17 -6.23 -5.77
C ARG A 65 -4.81 -5.55 -5.69
N GLU A 66 -4.61 -4.55 -6.55
CA GLU A 66 -3.39 -3.74 -6.59
C GLU A 66 -3.69 -2.28 -6.20
N ASP A 67 -2.79 -1.69 -5.41
CA ASP A 67 -2.72 -0.26 -5.13
C ASP A 67 -1.29 0.23 -5.38
N ALA A 68 -1.12 1.09 -6.39
CA ALA A 68 0.17 1.66 -6.81
C ALA A 68 0.36 3.13 -6.38
N GLN A 69 -0.24 3.55 -5.26
CA GLN A 69 -0.06 4.90 -4.72
C GLN A 69 1.36 5.13 -4.16
N GLY A 70 1.84 6.38 -4.22
CA GLY A 70 3.13 6.76 -3.64
C GLY A 70 4.32 6.07 -4.30
N ASN A 71 5.27 5.61 -3.49
CA ASN A 71 6.50 4.95 -3.90
C ASN A 71 6.50 3.43 -3.69
N VAL A 72 5.37 2.87 -3.20
CA VAL A 72 5.23 1.45 -2.89
C VAL A 72 4.03 0.92 -3.67
N VAL A 73 4.22 -0.14 -4.45
CA VAL A 73 3.13 -0.92 -5.03
C VAL A 73 2.74 -1.99 -4.02
N VAL A 74 1.45 -2.13 -3.76
CA VAL A 74 0.90 -3.11 -2.83
C VAL A 74 -0.09 -3.99 -3.56
N ILE A 75 0.16 -5.30 -3.54
CA ILE A 75 -0.72 -6.32 -4.10
C ILE A 75 -1.23 -7.15 -2.95
N VAL A 76 -2.55 -7.40 -2.93
CA VAL A 76 -3.22 -8.17 -1.88
C VAL A 76 -4.12 -9.24 -2.49
N THR A 77 -3.92 -10.48 -2.05
CA THR A 77 -4.72 -11.63 -2.47
C THR A 77 -5.27 -12.38 -1.25
N PRO A 78 -6.61 -12.44 -1.05
CA PRO A 78 -7.20 -13.30 -0.02
C PRO A 78 -6.91 -14.77 -0.30
N LEU A 79 -6.54 -15.53 0.73
CA LEU A 79 -6.13 -16.94 0.58
C LEU A 79 -7.23 -17.95 0.92
N ASN A 80 -8.16 -17.58 1.80
CA ASN A 80 -9.18 -18.49 2.32
C ASN A 80 -10.51 -17.77 2.60
N LEU A 81 -10.91 -16.85 1.71
CA LEU A 81 -12.13 -16.04 1.84
C LEU A 81 -13.42 -16.86 1.77
N ASP A 82 -13.40 -17.94 1.01
CA ASP A 82 -14.49 -18.89 0.80
C ASP A 82 -14.66 -19.87 1.97
N LEU A 83 -13.54 -20.29 2.57
CA LEU A 83 -13.50 -21.28 3.66
C LEU A 83 -12.49 -20.87 4.74
N PRO A 84 -12.79 -19.83 5.55
CA PRO A 84 -11.91 -19.43 6.63
C PRO A 84 -11.82 -20.52 7.70
N SER A 85 -10.61 -20.70 8.26
CA SER A 85 -10.37 -21.59 9.40
C SER A 85 -10.33 -20.75 10.69
N ASP A 86 -9.32 -20.93 11.53
CA ASP A 86 -9.11 -20.10 12.73
C ASP A 86 -8.70 -18.66 12.35
N THR A 87 -8.04 -18.50 11.20
CA THR A 87 -7.60 -17.22 10.64
C THR A 87 -8.19 -16.96 9.26
N LEU A 88 -8.31 -15.67 8.94
CA LEU A 88 -8.50 -15.18 7.59
C LEU A 88 -7.18 -14.57 7.12
N ASP A 89 -6.65 -15.13 6.04
CA ASP A 89 -5.27 -14.89 5.60
C ASP A 89 -5.24 -14.20 4.23
N PHE A 90 -4.27 -13.29 4.10
CA PHE A 90 -4.02 -12.52 2.89
C PHE A 90 -2.55 -12.64 2.53
N ASP A 91 -2.25 -12.98 1.29
CA ASP A 91 -0.93 -12.79 0.72
C ASP A 91 -0.78 -11.31 0.34
N ILE A 92 0.32 -10.70 0.79
CA ILE A 92 0.62 -9.29 0.53
C ILE A 92 2.02 -9.20 -0.05
N ALA A 93 2.13 -8.58 -1.22
CA ALA A 93 3.40 -8.17 -1.81
C ALA A 93 3.55 -6.64 -1.78
N LEU A 94 4.73 -6.19 -1.36
CA LEU A 94 5.13 -4.79 -1.25
C LEU A 94 6.38 -4.59 -2.11
N ASP A 95 6.30 -3.72 -3.10
CA ASP A 95 7.40 -3.45 -4.03
C ASP A 95 7.76 -1.96 -4.05
N THR A 96 9.04 -1.64 -3.93
CA THR A 96 9.55 -0.26 -4.01
C THR A 96 10.98 -0.24 -4.54
N HIS A 97 11.42 0.93 -5.02
CA HIS A 97 12.81 1.18 -5.39
C HIS A 97 13.42 2.36 -4.61
N SER A 98 12.69 2.87 -3.61
CA SER A 98 13.01 4.15 -2.95
C SER A 98 13.21 4.03 -1.43
N VAL A 99 12.60 3.04 -0.79
CA VAL A 99 12.59 2.91 0.69
C VAL A 99 12.85 1.47 1.14
N ASP A 100 13.22 1.29 2.40
CA ASP A 100 13.40 -0.02 3.04
C ASP A 100 12.10 -0.45 3.77
N LEU A 101 11.56 -1.61 3.40
CA LEU A 101 10.25 -2.13 3.81
C LEU A 101 10.36 -3.00 5.08
N LYS A 102 10.68 -2.37 6.21
CA LYS A 102 10.87 -3.05 7.51
C LYS A 102 9.69 -2.95 8.48
N MET A 103 8.52 -2.54 7.99
CA MET A 103 7.32 -2.37 8.81
C MET A 103 6.74 -3.71 9.26
N ASP A 104 6.10 -3.70 10.42
CA ASP A 104 5.24 -4.79 10.89
C ASP A 104 3.79 -4.46 10.53
N LEU A 105 3.23 -5.20 9.57
CA LEU A 105 1.87 -4.95 9.10
C LEU A 105 0.81 -5.26 10.17
N THR A 106 1.13 -6.03 11.22
CA THR A 106 0.16 -6.28 12.31
C THR A 106 -0.26 -5.00 13.02
N ALA A 107 0.65 -4.02 13.11
CA ALA A 107 0.38 -2.72 13.74
C ALA A 107 -0.36 -1.75 12.80
N LEU A 108 -0.38 -2.03 11.51
CA LEU A 108 -0.82 -1.11 10.46
C LEU A 108 -2.09 -1.54 9.74
N ALA A 109 -2.54 -2.77 9.98
CA ALA A 109 -3.65 -3.36 9.24
C ALA A 109 -4.92 -3.51 10.08
N GLU A 110 -6.05 -3.26 9.43
CA GLU A 110 -7.38 -3.44 9.99
C GLU A 110 -8.29 -4.08 8.94
N LEU A 111 -9.10 -5.04 9.37
CA LEU A 111 -10.09 -5.69 8.53
C LEU A 111 -11.47 -5.33 9.06
N THR A 112 -12.33 -4.83 8.17
CA THR A 112 -13.67 -4.35 8.50
C THR A 112 -14.73 -5.01 7.61
N THR A 113 -15.93 -5.19 8.15
CA THR A 113 -17.08 -5.77 7.44
C THR A 113 -18.20 -4.74 7.29
N ASP A 114 -19.09 -4.94 6.33
CA ASP A 114 -20.33 -4.16 6.21
C ASP A 114 -21.31 -4.35 7.38
N THR A 115 -21.13 -5.42 8.17
CA THR A 115 -21.86 -5.63 9.42
C THR A 115 -21.34 -4.77 10.59
N GLY A 116 -20.26 -4.01 10.38
CA GLY A 116 -19.67 -3.10 11.36
C GLY A 116 -18.65 -3.75 12.31
N LEU A 117 -18.25 -5.00 12.04
CA LEU A 117 -17.16 -5.64 12.78
C LEU A 117 -15.82 -5.09 12.28
N SER A 118 -14.87 -4.96 13.21
CA SER A 118 -13.49 -4.57 12.92
C SER A 118 -12.53 -5.39 13.75
N VAL A 119 -11.47 -5.88 13.11
CA VAL A 119 -10.42 -6.68 13.75
C VAL A 119 -9.03 -6.23 13.27
N LYS A 120 -8.05 -6.30 14.18
CA LYS A 120 -6.64 -6.08 13.84
C LYS A 120 -5.99 -7.38 13.42
N ALA A 121 -4.94 -7.27 12.61
CA ALA A 121 -4.11 -8.42 12.26
C ALA A 121 -3.39 -8.98 13.50
N VAL A 122 -3.19 -10.29 13.52
CA VAL A 122 -2.56 -11.03 14.63
C VAL A 122 -1.18 -11.58 14.25
N LYS A 123 -0.87 -11.69 12.96
CA LYS A 123 0.42 -12.20 12.48
C LYS A 123 0.77 -11.60 11.13
N TRP A 124 2.05 -11.23 10.97
CA TRP A 124 2.68 -10.89 9.70
C TRP A 124 3.88 -11.84 9.52
N ASP A 125 3.78 -12.75 8.56
CA ASP A 125 4.80 -13.77 8.27
C ASP A 125 5.54 -13.40 6.99
N ALA A 126 6.57 -12.57 7.14
CA ALA A 126 7.39 -12.08 6.04
C ALA A 126 8.82 -11.79 6.50
N PRO A 127 9.78 -11.67 5.57
CA PRO A 127 11.10 -11.12 5.88
C PRO A 127 10.99 -9.71 6.50
N MET A 128 11.86 -9.40 7.45
CA MET A 128 11.97 -8.04 7.99
C MET A 128 12.93 -7.20 7.14
N GLY A 129 12.39 -6.31 6.30
CA GLY A 129 13.19 -5.38 5.49
C GLY A 129 13.45 -5.84 4.07
N GLY A 130 13.93 -4.91 3.23
CA GLY A 130 14.16 -5.11 1.80
C GLY A 130 13.41 -4.10 0.93
N HIS A 131 13.54 -4.25 -0.38
CA HIS A 131 12.84 -3.42 -1.38
C HIS A 131 11.68 -4.16 -2.05
N HIS A 132 11.62 -5.48 -1.84
CA HIS A 132 10.56 -6.38 -2.24
C HIS A 132 10.26 -7.27 -1.03
N VAL A 133 9.08 -7.13 -0.44
CA VAL A 133 8.67 -7.90 0.74
C VAL A 133 7.33 -8.54 0.43
N ALA A 134 7.28 -9.86 0.53
CA ALA A 134 6.06 -10.63 0.39
C ALA A 134 5.87 -11.54 1.60
N GLY A 135 4.61 -11.76 1.99
CA GLY A 135 4.28 -12.65 3.09
C GLY A 135 2.79 -12.67 3.41
N THR A 136 2.46 -13.42 4.46
CA THR A 136 1.07 -13.65 4.85
C THR A 136 0.67 -12.78 6.04
N LEU A 137 -0.42 -12.03 5.88
CA LEU A 137 -1.08 -11.26 6.94
C LEU A 137 -2.32 -12.01 7.41
N SER A 138 -2.37 -12.33 8.70
CA SER A 138 -3.45 -13.12 9.30
C SER A 138 -4.31 -12.29 10.24
N PHE A 139 -5.63 -12.47 10.15
CA PHE A 139 -6.64 -11.91 11.03
C PHE A 139 -7.41 -13.02 11.76
N PRO A 140 -7.96 -12.77 12.96
CA PRO A 140 -8.86 -13.72 13.59
C PRO A 140 -10.13 -13.88 12.72
N ALA A 141 -10.51 -15.13 12.43
CA ALA A 141 -11.74 -15.42 11.69
C ALA A 141 -12.96 -15.63 12.60
N ILE A 142 -12.77 -15.70 13.93
CA ILE A 142 -13.83 -15.88 14.93
C ILE A 142 -13.75 -14.74 15.95
N ILE A 143 -14.88 -14.07 16.19
CA ILE A 143 -15.03 -12.98 17.16
C ILE A 143 -16.19 -13.29 18.09
N ASP A 144 -15.92 -13.28 19.40
CA ASP A 144 -16.90 -13.63 20.44
C ASP A 144 -17.65 -14.95 20.21
N GLY A 145 -16.98 -15.91 19.55
CA GLY A 145 -17.52 -17.23 19.24
C GLY A 145 -18.32 -17.31 17.93
N ALA A 146 -18.44 -16.22 17.17
CA ALA A 146 -19.10 -16.18 15.87
C ALA A 146 -18.09 -15.97 14.72
N PRO A 147 -18.31 -16.56 13.52
CA PRO A 147 -17.47 -16.28 12.36
C PRO A 147 -17.53 -14.82 11.92
N LEU A 148 -16.38 -14.22 11.65
CA LEU A 148 -16.24 -12.84 11.20
C LEU A 148 -17.03 -12.58 9.92
N LEU A 149 -17.10 -13.57 9.03
CA LEU A 149 -17.76 -13.47 7.73
C LEU A 149 -19.24 -13.88 7.74
N GLU A 150 -19.83 -14.19 8.91
CA GLU A 150 -21.25 -14.55 9.00
C GLU A 150 -22.14 -13.36 8.58
N GLY A 151 -22.89 -13.54 7.50
CA GLY A 151 -23.80 -12.51 6.96
C GLY A 151 -23.10 -11.29 6.34
N VAL A 152 -21.79 -11.36 6.10
CA VAL A 152 -20.99 -10.29 5.49
C VAL A 152 -21.16 -10.31 3.98
N THR A 153 -21.37 -9.14 3.37
CA THR A 153 -21.40 -8.99 1.91
C THR A 153 -20.20 -8.21 1.39
N THR A 154 -19.58 -7.38 2.23
CA THR A 154 -18.41 -6.60 1.87
C THR A 154 -17.34 -6.70 2.95
N LEU A 155 -16.14 -7.09 2.53
CA LEU A 155 -14.95 -7.14 3.36
C LEU A 155 -13.95 -6.09 2.89
N THR A 156 -13.38 -5.34 3.82
CA THR A 156 -12.43 -4.27 3.52
C THR A 156 -11.18 -4.40 4.38
N LEU A 157 -10.03 -4.58 3.74
CA LEU A 157 -8.72 -4.46 4.36
C LEU A 157 -8.22 -3.02 4.20
N THR A 158 -7.82 -2.42 5.31
CA THR A 158 -7.18 -1.11 5.36
C THR A 158 -5.74 -1.25 5.85
N LEU A 159 -4.80 -0.70 5.09
CA LEU A 159 -3.39 -0.59 5.47
C LEU A 159 -3.04 0.88 5.72
N LEU A 160 -2.55 1.19 6.92
CA LEU A 160 -2.22 2.54 7.35
C LEU A 160 -0.73 2.82 7.25
N ASN A 161 -0.36 4.03 6.83
CA ASN A 161 1.02 4.52 6.81
C ASN A 161 2.02 3.63 6.03
N VAL A 162 1.56 2.95 4.98
CA VAL A 162 2.42 2.22 4.03
C VAL A 162 2.81 3.19 2.91
N ASP A 163 3.77 4.08 3.22
CA ASP A 163 4.24 5.24 2.43
C ASP A 163 3.21 6.36 2.19
N VAL A 164 1.93 6.00 2.08
CA VAL A 164 0.78 6.92 2.07
C VAL A 164 -0.05 6.75 3.36
N PRO A 165 -0.88 7.74 3.73
CA PRO A 165 -1.65 7.67 4.98
C PRO A 165 -2.53 6.42 5.11
N GLU A 166 -3.16 6.00 4.00
CA GLU A 166 -4.15 4.91 3.98
C GLU A 166 -4.22 4.28 2.59
N ARG A 167 -4.38 2.95 2.55
CA ARG A 167 -4.75 2.15 1.37
C ARG A 167 -5.89 1.22 1.73
N THR A 168 -6.79 0.97 0.79
CA THR A 168 -8.01 0.20 1.05
C THR A 168 -8.29 -0.80 -0.07
N PHE A 169 -8.51 -2.06 0.31
CA PHE A 169 -8.79 -3.17 -0.59
C PHE A 169 -10.14 -3.79 -0.22
N THR A 170 -11.05 -3.90 -1.18
CA THR A 170 -12.43 -4.33 -0.93
C THR A 170 -12.81 -5.53 -1.78
N TRP A 171 -13.46 -6.50 -1.14
CA TRP A 171 -14.02 -7.68 -1.77
C TRP A 171 -15.51 -7.79 -1.50
N GLN A 172 -16.26 -8.22 -2.51
CA GLN A 172 -17.64 -8.64 -2.35
C GLN A 172 -17.65 -10.12 -2.01
N ILE A 173 -18.32 -10.48 -0.93
CA ILE A 173 -18.53 -11.86 -0.51
C ILE A 173 -19.92 -12.25 -0.98
N ILE A 174 -19.98 -13.17 -1.93
CA ILE A 174 -21.25 -13.72 -2.40
C ILE A 174 -21.54 -14.92 -1.50
N ALA A 175 -22.54 -14.80 -0.63
CA ALA A 175 -23.07 -15.95 0.08
C ALA A 175 -23.79 -16.86 -0.93
N GLU A 176 -23.37 -18.12 -1.02
CA GLU A 176 -24.11 -19.16 -1.76
C GLU A 176 -25.34 -19.65 -0.99
#